data_AF-A0A7N0VH90-F1
#
_entry.id   AF-A0A7N0VH90-F1
#
_cell.length_a   1.000
_cell.length_b   1.000
_cell.length_c   1.000
_cell.angle_alpha   90.00
_cell.angle_beta   90.00
_cell.angle_gamma   90.00
#
_symmetry.space_group_name_H-M   'P 1'
#
loop_
_entity.id
_entity.type
_entity.pdbx_description
1 polymer ?
#
loop_
_entity_poly.entity_id
_entity_poly.type
_entity_poly.pdbx_seq_one_letter_code
_entity_poly.pdbx_strand_id
1 'polypeptide(L)'
;MRMRIKEMEDMRELERKAEELQSRAEVAEEEETEEERKLRMRKELEKVAKEQAELRDSAKLMFEVGQKAYGKGSYGRAIEFFEGALTIIPRPTLFGGEIQIWLAMAYEANNRHADCITLYRQLENKHPSLSIRRQAAELRYILQAPKLKISQEEMVTIPLIGSSYDSYAATWSDKDKDKSPVTNQLPSSKDYLADFLVWRPPVGFEKSGAFWATITLWLCLVGAAFLLQ
;
A
#
# COMPACT_ATOMS: atom_id res chain seq x y z
N MET A 1 -58.61 -14.18 -30.35
CA MET A 1 -59.08 -13.21 -29.33
C MET A 1 -58.96 -13.74 -27.89
N ARG A 2 -59.28 -15.01 -27.62
CA ARG A 2 -59.24 -15.57 -26.24
C ARG A 2 -57.87 -15.51 -25.54
N MET A 3 -56.75 -15.70 -26.25
CA MET A 3 -55.40 -15.62 -25.66
C MET A 3 -55.04 -14.19 -25.17
N ARG A 4 -55.36 -13.16 -25.97
CA ARG A 4 -55.13 -11.76 -25.60
C ARG A 4 -55.98 -11.31 -24.41
N ILE A 5 -57.19 -11.86 -24.25
CA ILE A 5 -58.06 -11.57 -23.11
C ILE A 5 -57.45 -12.16 -21.84
N LYS A 6 -56.96 -13.42 -21.92
CA LYS A 6 -56.28 -14.09 -20.81
C LYS A 6 -54.99 -13.35 -20.40
N GLU A 7 -54.19 -12.89 -21.35
CA GLU A 7 -52.98 -12.10 -21.08
C GLU A 7 -53.30 -10.75 -20.40
N MET A 8 -54.42 -10.09 -20.77
CA MET A 8 -54.86 -8.87 -20.09
C MET A 8 -55.41 -9.13 -18.69
N GLU A 9 -56.06 -10.27 -18.48
CA GLU A 9 -56.51 -10.70 -17.16
C GLU A 9 -55.31 -11.00 -16.26
N ASP A 10 -54.34 -11.78 -16.76
CA ASP A 10 -53.09 -12.09 -16.06
C ASP A 10 -52.30 -10.81 -15.72
N MET A 11 -52.25 -9.84 -16.64
CA MET A 11 -51.58 -8.54 -16.42
C MET A 11 -52.28 -7.72 -15.33
N ARG A 12 -53.62 -7.66 -15.34
CA ARG A 12 -54.41 -6.96 -14.30
C ARG A 12 -54.29 -7.63 -12.93
N GLU A 13 -54.17 -8.96 -12.90
CA GLU A 13 -53.91 -9.70 -11.67
C GLU A 13 -52.51 -9.41 -11.11
N LEU A 14 -51.51 -9.24 -11.98
CA LEU A 14 -50.16 -8.82 -11.57
C LEU A 14 -50.14 -7.38 -11.04
N GLU A 15 -50.87 -6.47 -11.70
CA GLU A 15 -51.02 -5.08 -11.24
C GLU A 15 -51.69 -5.03 -9.86
N ARG A 16 -52.82 -5.74 -9.67
CA ARG A 16 -53.48 -5.82 -8.36
C ARG A 16 -52.59 -6.41 -7.28
N LYS A 17 -51.84 -7.47 -7.59
CA LYS A 17 -50.87 -8.06 -6.65
C LYS A 17 -49.75 -7.08 -6.33
N ALA A 18 -49.28 -6.30 -7.30
CA ALA A 18 -48.27 -5.27 -7.07
C ALA A 18 -48.82 -4.12 -6.20
N GLU A 19 -50.05 -3.67 -6.46
CA GLU A 19 -50.75 -2.66 -5.67
C GLU A 19 -51.01 -3.14 -4.23
N GLU A 20 -51.45 -4.39 -4.05
CA GLU A 20 -51.62 -5.00 -2.72
C GLU A 20 -50.29 -5.08 -1.97
N LEU A 21 -49.20 -5.50 -2.65
CA LEU A 21 -47.86 -5.53 -2.05
C LEU A 21 -47.33 -4.14 -1.70
N GLN A 22 -47.57 -3.15 -2.56
CA GLN A 22 -47.23 -1.75 -2.30
C GLN A 22 -48.04 -1.20 -1.13
N SER A 23 -49.35 -1.38 -1.11
CA SER A 23 -50.20 -0.94 0.02
C SER A 23 -49.81 -1.63 1.33
N ARG A 24 -49.42 -2.90 1.28
CA ARG A 24 -48.97 -3.66 2.45
C ARG A 24 -47.58 -3.21 2.92
N ALA A 25 -46.71 -2.82 1.99
CA ALA A 25 -45.42 -2.23 2.30
C ALA A 25 -45.57 -0.82 2.88
N GLU A 26 -46.45 0.02 2.33
CA GLU A 26 -46.75 1.36 2.82
C GLU A 26 -47.38 1.32 4.22
N VAL A 27 -48.35 0.43 4.46
CA VAL A 27 -48.94 0.24 5.79
C VAL A 27 -47.93 -0.33 6.80
N ALA A 28 -47.06 -1.25 6.37
CA ALA A 28 -45.97 -1.74 7.21
C ALA A 28 -44.92 -0.66 7.52
N GLU A 29 -44.63 0.22 6.56
CA GLU A 29 -43.76 1.37 6.77
C GLU A 29 -44.38 2.36 7.76
N GLU A 30 -45.71 2.60 7.70
CA GLU A 30 -46.43 3.49 8.62
C GLU A 30 -46.54 2.96 10.05
N GLU A 31 -46.62 1.64 10.26
CA GLU A 31 -46.70 1.00 11.58
C GLU A 31 -45.33 0.71 12.25
N GLU A 32 -44.22 0.84 11.53
CA GLU A 32 -42.89 0.72 12.13
C GLU A 32 -42.63 1.82 13.15
N THR A 33 -42.29 1.41 14.37
CA THR A 33 -41.89 2.35 15.42
C THR A 33 -40.69 3.16 14.94
N GLU A 34 -40.59 4.43 15.34
CA GLU A 34 -39.47 5.30 14.93
C GLU A 34 -38.09 4.66 15.19
N GLU A 35 -38.01 3.77 16.18
CA GLU A 35 -36.82 3.03 16.56
C GLU A 35 -36.42 1.98 15.50
N GLU A 36 -37.39 1.25 14.94
CA GLU A 36 -37.15 0.25 13.89
C GLU A 36 -36.68 0.92 12.58
N ARG A 37 -37.28 2.04 12.21
CA ARG A 37 -36.84 2.85 11.06
C ARG A 37 -35.40 3.35 11.24
N LYS A 38 -35.06 3.85 12.44
CA LYS A 38 -33.68 4.25 12.79
C LYS A 38 -32.70 3.08 12.71
N LEU A 39 -33.10 1.88 13.15
CA LEU A 39 -32.27 0.67 13.09
C LEU A 39 -32.02 0.20 11.65
N ARG A 40 -33.03 0.28 10.77
CA ARG A 40 -32.88 -0.03 9.33
C ARG A 40 -31.95 0.96 8.64
N MET A 41 -32.19 2.25 8.82
CA MET A 41 -31.31 3.30 8.30
C MET A 41 -29.87 3.11 8.76
N ARG A 42 -29.64 2.80 10.03
CA ARG A 42 -28.28 2.52 10.55
C ARG A 42 -27.64 1.31 9.86
N LYS A 43 -28.38 0.21 9.70
CA LYS A 43 -27.87 -1.00 9.02
C LYS A 43 -27.54 -0.73 7.55
N GLU A 44 -28.37 0.04 6.85
CA GLU A 44 -28.12 0.42 5.46
C GLU A 44 -26.90 1.35 5.34
N LEU A 45 -26.80 2.36 6.20
CA LEU A 45 -25.63 3.23 6.26
C LEU A 45 -24.35 2.44 6.58
N GLU A 46 -24.43 1.45 7.47
CA GLU A 46 -23.29 0.58 7.79
C GLU A 46 -22.89 -0.31 6.59
N LYS A 47 -23.86 -0.85 5.86
CA LYS A 47 -23.62 -1.60 4.62
C LYS A 47 -22.96 -0.74 3.56
N VAL A 48 -23.53 0.44 3.28
CA VAL A 48 -22.96 1.39 2.31
C VAL A 48 -21.56 1.84 2.75
N ALA A 49 -21.34 2.06 4.04
CA ALA A 49 -20.01 2.41 4.57
C ALA A 49 -19.00 1.28 4.33
N LYS A 50 -19.39 0.02 4.52
CA LYS A 50 -18.54 -1.15 4.24
C LYS A 50 -18.21 -1.27 2.76
N GLU A 51 -19.21 -1.17 1.88
CA GLU A 51 -19.00 -1.21 0.42
C GLU A 51 -18.07 -0.08 -0.04
N GLN A 52 -18.28 1.14 0.46
CA GLN A 52 -17.42 2.28 0.16
C GLN A 52 -16.00 2.10 0.70
N ALA A 53 -15.81 1.43 1.84
CA ALA A 53 -14.50 1.12 2.38
C ALA A 53 -13.77 0.10 1.49
N GLU A 54 -14.44 -0.97 1.08
CA GLU A 54 -13.90 -1.99 0.17
C GLU A 54 -13.49 -1.39 -1.18
N LEU A 55 -14.34 -0.53 -1.75
CA LEU A 55 -14.02 0.21 -2.97
C LEU A 55 -12.78 1.09 -2.78
N ARG A 56 -12.69 1.83 -1.68
CA ARG A 56 -11.51 2.66 -1.39
C ARG A 56 -10.25 1.82 -1.23
N ASP A 57 -10.32 0.67 -0.59
CA ASP A 57 -9.17 -0.21 -0.38
C ASP A 57 -8.71 -0.84 -1.70
N SER A 58 -9.64 -1.22 -2.58
CA SER A 58 -9.30 -1.68 -3.93
C SER A 58 -8.58 -0.59 -4.75
N ALA A 59 -9.03 0.66 -4.63
CA ALA A 59 -8.42 1.78 -5.34
C ALA A 59 -7.05 2.17 -4.76
N LYS A 60 -6.84 2.04 -3.45
CA LYS A 60 -5.50 2.16 -2.84
C LYS A 60 -4.55 1.09 -3.38
N LEU A 61 -5.01 -0.16 -3.50
CA LEU A 61 -4.21 -1.23 -4.07
C LEU A 61 -3.81 -0.91 -5.53
N MET A 62 -4.76 -0.44 -6.34
CA MET A 62 -4.46 0.00 -7.72
C MET A 62 -3.44 1.14 -7.75
N PHE A 63 -3.57 2.11 -6.85
CA PHE A 63 -2.62 3.21 -6.72
C PHE A 63 -1.20 2.73 -6.36
N GLU A 64 -1.06 1.85 -5.38
CA GLU A 64 0.23 1.26 -5.00
C GLU A 64 0.85 0.44 -6.12
N VAL A 65 0.04 -0.35 -6.84
CA VAL A 65 0.51 -1.12 -8.01
C VAL A 65 0.94 -0.17 -9.14
N GLY A 66 0.21 0.93 -9.35
CA GLY A 66 0.57 2.00 -10.29
C GLY A 66 1.91 2.64 -9.93
N GLN A 67 2.13 2.98 -8.66
CA GLN A 67 3.41 3.52 -8.18
C GLN A 67 4.57 2.54 -8.37
N LYS A 68 4.35 1.24 -8.08
CA LYS A 68 5.34 0.19 -8.33
C LYS A 68 5.65 0.04 -9.83
N ALA A 69 4.64 0.14 -10.70
CA ALA A 69 4.83 0.10 -12.15
C ALA A 69 5.58 1.33 -12.66
N TYR A 70 5.26 2.51 -12.14
CA TYR A 70 5.96 3.76 -12.43
C TYR A 70 7.45 3.68 -12.05
N GLY A 71 7.77 3.20 -10.84
CA GLY A 71 9.15 3.02 -10.39
C GLY A 71 9.96 2.00 -11.22
N LYS A 72 9.29 1.07 -11.90
CA LYS A 72 9.91 0.11 -12.84
C LYS A 72 10.08 0.66 -14.25
N GLY A 73 9.68 1.91 -14.51
CA GLY A 73 9.70 2.51 -15.85
C GLY A 73 8.57 2.04 -16.78
N SER A 74 7.61 1.25 -16.28
CA SER A 74 6.45 0.78 -17.05
C SER A 74 5.33 1.84 -17.05
N TYR A 75 5.61 3.03 -17.58
CA TYR A 75 4.72 4.21 -17.45
C TYR A 75 3.35 4.01 -18.11
N GLY A 76 3.28 3.31 -19.25
CA GLY A 76 1.99 2.99 -19.89
C GLY A 76 1.05 2.20 -18.98
N ARG A 77 1.56 1.16 -18.30
CA ARG A 77 0.78 0.37 -17.33
C ARG A 77 0.44 1.18 -16.08
N ALA A 78 1.34 2.06 -15.64
CA ALA A 78 1.08 2.93 -14.50
C ALA A 78 -0.12 3.86 -14.76
N ILE A 79 -0.20 4.42 -15.97
CA ILE A 79 -1.34 5.24 -16.41
C ILE A 79 -2.65 4.46 -16.30
N GLU A 80 -2.70 3.23 -16.82
CA GLU A 80 -3.90 2.37 -16.75
C GLU A 80 -4.36 2.14 -15.30
N PHE A 81 -3.42 1.85 -14.38
CA PHE A 81 -3.76 1.64 -12.98
C PHE A 81 -4.27 2.93 -12.30
N PHE A 82 -3.67 4.09 -12.61
CA PHE A 82 -4.12 5.37 -12.06
C PHE A 82 -5.48 5.79 -12.63
N GLU A 83 -5.73 5.59 -13.93
CA GLU A 83 -7.03 5.81 -14.54
C GLU A 83 -8.10 4.88 -13.96
N GLY A 84 -7.75 3.59 -13.76
CA GLY A 84 -8.59 2.62 -13.07
C GLY A 84 -8.97 3.06 -11.66
N ALA A 85 -7.99 3.53 -10.87
CA ALA A 85 -8.25 4.06 -9.53
C ALA A 85 -9.19 5.30 -9.54
N LEU A 86 -9.09 6.17 -10.55
CA LEU A 86 -9.96 7.34 -10.72
C LEU A 86 -11.39 6.99 -11.18
N THR A 87 -11.64 5.76 -11.65
CA THR A 87 -13.02 5.29 -11.90
C THR A 87 -13.76 4.98 -10.59
N ILE A 88 -13.01 4.55 -9.57
CA ILE A 88 -13.55 4.17 -8.25
C ILE A 88 -13.62 5.38 -7.33
N ILE A 89 -12.59 6.23 -7.34
CA ILE A 89 -12.49 7.38 -6.44
C ILE A 89 -12.93 8.66 -7.15
N PRO A 90 -13.78 9.48 -6.52
CA PRO A 90 -14.14 10.77 -7.08
C PRO A 90 -12.94 11.73 -7.14
N ARG A 91 -12.73 12.32 -8.31
CA ARG A 91 -11.66 13.27 -8.64
C ARG A 91 -11.47 14.45 -7.66
N PRO A 92 -12.52 15.11 -7.11
CA PRO A 92 -12.32 16.26 -6.23
C PRO A 92 -11.85 15.90 -4.80
N THR A 93 -11.74 14.61 -4.47
CA THR A 93 -11.23 14.20 -3.16
C THR A 93 -9.72 14.43 -3.05
N LEU A 94 -9.20 14.55 -1.83
CA LEU A 94 -7.76 14.70 -1.61
C LEU A 94 -6.97 13.56 -2.26
N PHE A 95 -7.39 12.31 -2.01
CA PHE A 95 -6.75 11.13 -2.59
C PHE A 95 -6.92 11.07 -4.11
N GLY A 96 -8.08 11.47 -4.64
CA GLY A 96 -8.29 11.61 -6.09
C GLY A 96 -7.32 12.62 -6.72
N GLY A 97 -7.09 13.76 -6.07
CA GLY A 97 -6.12 14.76 -6.49
C GLY A 97 -4.68 14.24 -6.49
N GLU A 98 -4.28 13.46 -5.47
CA GLU A 98 -2.97 12.81 -5.42
C GLU A 98 -2.80 11.84 -6.59
N ILE A 99 -3.79 10.99 -6.86
CA ILE A 99 -3.78 10.07 -8.01
C ILE A 99 -3.64 10.86 -9.33
N GLN A 100 -4.33 12.00 -9.46
CA GLN A 100 -4.22 12.85 -10.65
C GLN A 100 -2.84 13.49 -10.82
N ILE A 101 -2.16 13.85 -9.73
CA ILE A 101 -0.76 14.32 -9.78
C ILE A 101 0.15 13.18 -10.26
N TRP A 102 0.00 11.97 -9.71
CA TRP A 102 0.76 10.80 -10.15
C TRP A 102 0.49 10.42 -11.61
N LEU A 103 -0.76 10.53 -12.05
CA LEU A 103 -1.15 10.35 -13.45
C LEU A 103 -0.48 11.38 -14.36
N ALA A 104 -0.42 12.65 -13.95
CA ALA A 104 0.27 13.71 -14.69
C ALA A 104 1.77 13.42 -14.83
N MET A 105 2.44 12.98 -13.75
CA MET A 105 3.84 12.55 -13.78
C MET A 105 4.04 11.35 -14.70
N ALA A 106 3.13 10.37 -14.67
CA ALA A 106 3.17 9.22 -15.58
C ALA A 106 3.00 9.63 -17.05
N TYR A 107 2.18 10.64 -17.35
CA TYR A 107 2.08 11.20 -18.71
C TYR A 107 3.37 11.85 -19.17
N GLU A 108 4.01 12.64 -18.30
CA GLU A 108 5.30 13.25 -18.62
C GLU A 108 6.36 12.18 -18.94
N ALA A 109 6.47 11.16 -18.08
CA ALA A 109 7.41 10.07 -18.25
C ALA A 109 7.14 9.21 -19.50
N ASN A 110 5.90 9.19 -19.97
CA ASN A 110 5.48 8.51 -21.20
C ASN A 110 5.50 9.43 -22.44
N ASN A 111 6.28 10.52 -22.43
CA ASN A 111 6.42 11.51 -23.51
C ASN A 111 5.13 12.28 -23.88
N ARG A 112 4.07 12.20 -23.05
CA ARG A 112 2.80 12.93 -23.24
C ARG A 112 2.82 14.26 -22.48
N HIS A 113 3.79 15.12 -22.81
CA HIS A 113 4.04 16.37 -22.10
C HIS A 113 2.87 17.36 -22.17
N ALA A 114 2.18 17.44 -23.32
CA ALA A 114 1.02 18.32 -23.48
C ALA A 114 -0.10 17.95 -22.50
N ASP A 115 -0.45 16.65 -22.43
CA ASP A 115 -1.50 16.14 -21.53
C ASP A 115 -1.17 16.43 -20.07
N CYS A 116 0.08 16.20 -19.66
CA CYS A 116 0.58 16.53 -18.33
C CYS A 116 0.33 18.01 -17.96
N ILE A 117 0.73 18.95 -18.83
CA ILE A 117 0.53 20.39 -18.59
C ILE A 117 -0.96 20.73 -18.52
N THR A 118 -1.80 20.14 -19.39
CA THR A 118 -3.24 20.38 -19.36
C THR A 118 -3.88 19.88 -18.06
N LEU A 119 -3.44 18.72 -17.56
CA LEU A 119 -3.94 18.13 -16.34
C LEU A 119 -3.54 18.98 -15.11
N TYR A 120 -2.29 19.45 -15.04
CA TYR A 120 -1.87 20.36 -13.96
C TYR A 120 -2.65 21.69 -13.98
N ARG A 121 -2.88 22.29 -15.15
CA ARG A 121 -3.73 23.48 -15.27
C ARG A 121 -5.16 23.21 -14.81
N GLN A 122 -5.71 22.03 -15.12
CA GLN A 122 -7.05 21.67 -14.63
C GLN A 122 -7.09 21.53 -13.11
N LEU A 123 -6.08 20.88 -12.52
CA LEU A 123 -5.96 20.71 -11.07
C LEU A 123 -5.85 22.06 -10.36
N GLU A 124 -4.96 22.94 -10.81
CA GLU A 124 -4.74 24.28 -10.28
C GLU A 124 -6.04 25.11 -10.21
N ASN A 125 -6.89 25.01 -11.24
CA ASN A 125 -8.10 25.83 -11.35
C ASN A 125 -9.33 25.20 -10.69
N LYS A 126 -9.49 23.87 -10.75
CA LYS A 126 -10.76 23.20 -10.41
C LYS A 126 -10.75 22.44 -9.09
N HIS A 127 -9.58 22.03 -8.58
CA HIS A 127 -9.55 21.13 -7.43
C HIS A 127 -9.92 21.87 -6.13
N PRO A 128 -10.80 21.32 -5.27
CA PRO A 128 -11.25 22.02 -4.07
C PRO A 128 -10.12 22.21 -3.04
N SER A 129 -9.22 21.25 -2.89
CA SER A 129 -8.10 21.37 -1.94
C SER A 129 -7.02 22.34 -2.43
N LEU A 130 -6.55 23.21 -1.53
CA LEU A 130 -5.50 24.18 -1.83
C LEU A 130 -4.11 23.54 -1.97
N SER A 131 -3.84 22.47 -1.20
CA SER A 131 -2.56 21.74 -1.24
C SER A 131 -2.29 21.17 -2.64
N ILE A 132 -3.26 20.46 -3.22
CA ILE A 132 -3.16 19.87 -4.56
C ILE A 132 -3.02 20.96 -5.63
N ARG A 133 -3.74 22.07 -5.50
CA ARG A 133 -3.60 23.22 -6.42
C ARG A 133 -2.20 23.80 -6.42
N ARG A 134 -1.62 24.00 -5.23
CA ARG A 134 -0.24 24.49 -5.08
C ARG A 134 0.77 23.50 -5.66
N GLN A 135 0.65 22.22 -5.33
CA GLN A 135 1.52 21.16 -5.86
C GLN A 135 1.46 21.13 -7.40
N ALA A 136 0.25 21.16 -7.99
CA ALA A 136 0.10 21.19 -9.44
C ALA A 136 0.71 22.46 -10.08
N ALA A 137 0.56 23.62 -9.45
CA ALA A 137 1.14 24.87 -9.93
C ALA A 137 2.68 24.85 -9.89
N GLU A 138 3.26 24.35 -8.80
CA GLU A 138 4.72 24.19 -8.63
C GLU A 138 5.29 23.22 -9.67
N LEU A 139 4.68 22.03 -9.83
CA LEU A 139 5.10 21.05 -10.84
C LEU A 139 4.97 21.59 -12.25
N ARG A 140 3.87 22.29 -12.57
CA ARG A 140 3.69 22.97 -13.86
C ARG A 140 4.78 24.01 -14.10
N TYR A 141 5.14 24.78 -13.07
CA TYR A 141 6.18 25.81 -13.17
C TYR A 141 7.54 25.20 -13.50
N ILE A 142 7.91 24.11 -12.81
CA ILE A 142 9.15 23.36 -13.08
C ILE A 142 9.18 22.87 -14.54
N LEU A 143 8.07 22.30 -15.02
CA LEU A 143 8.00 21.78 -16.38
C LEU A 143 8.02 22.84 -17.47
N GLN A 144 7.48 24.02 -17.20
CA GLN A 144 7.47 25.14 -18.14
C GLN A 144 8.76 25.96 -18.11
N ALA A 145 9.64 25.70 -17.15
CA ALA A 145 10.88 26.43 -17.02
C ALA A 145 11.72 26.30 -18.32
N PRO A 146 12.27 27.41 -18.83
CA PRO A 146 13.13 27.36 -20.00
C PRO A 146 14.38 26.56 -19.67
N LYS A 147 14.71 25.57 -20.51
CA LYS A 147 15.94 24.80 -20.35
C LYS A 147 17.13 25.75 -20.52
N LEU A 148 18.02 25.75 -19.53
CA LEU A 148 19.27 26.50 -19.59
C LEU A 148 20.12 25.97 -20.75
N LYS A 149 20.52 26.84 -21.66
CA LYS A 149 21.46 26.53 -22.74
C LYS A 149 22.85 26.88 -22.23
N ILE A 150 23.61 25.88 -21.81
CA ILE A 150 25.00 26.06 -21.37
C ILE A 150 25.89 26.10 -22.61
N SER A 151 26.70 27.14 -22.75
CA SER A 151 27.67 27.23 -23.87
C SER A 151 28.90 26.33 -23.62
N GLN A 152 29.64 25.97 -24.67
CA GLN A 152 30.87 25.18 -24.50
C GLN A 152 31.93 25.91 -23.67
N GLU A 153 31.93 27.25 -23.69
CA GLU A 153 32.85 28.08 -22.92
C GLU A 153 32.48 28.13 -21.43
N GLU A 154 31.19 28.02 -21.10
CA GLU A 154 30.70 27.87 -19.71
C GLU A 154 30.89 26.45 -19.17
N MET A 155 31.06 25.47 -20.05
CA MET A 155 31.21 24.07 -19.68
C MET A 155 32.60 23.81 -19.12
N VAL A 156 32.67 23.50 -17.83
CA VAL A 156 33.93 23.04 -17.22
C VAL A 156 34.21 21.63 -17.71
N THR A 157 35.19 21.50 -18.60
CA THR A 157 35.70 20.19 -19.03
C THR A 157 36.57 19.60 -17.93
N ILE A 158 36.09 18.56 -17.26
CA ILE A 158 36.90 17.78 -16.34
C ILE A 158 37.86 16.93 -17.20
N PRO A 159 39.18 17.15 -17.14
CA PRO A 159 40.10 16.27 -17.85
C PRO A 159 39.93 14.86 -17.30
N LEU A 160 39.76 13.89 -18.20
CA LEU A 160 39.76 12.48 -17.84
C LEU A 160 41.14 12.18 -17.27
N ILE A 161 41.25 12.11 -15.94
CA ILE A 161 42.45 11.57 -15.32
C ILE A 161 42.48 10.10 -15.72
N GLY A 162 43.59 9.64 -16.29
CA GLY A 162 43.74 8.25 -16.74
C GLY A 162 43.36 7.25 -15.64
N SER A 163 43.05 6.02 -16.03
CA SER A 163 42.61 4.91 -15.16
C SER A 163 43.52 4.64 -13.94
N SER A 164 44.74 5.19 -13.92
CA SER A 164 45.65 5.15 -12.78
C SER A 164 45.17 5.93 -11.56
N TYR A 165 44.35 6.98 -11.72
CA TYR A 165 43.90 7.82 -10.60
C TYR A 165 42.55 7.36 -10.02
N ASP A 166 41.73 6.73 -10.84
CA ASP A 166 40.47 6.08 -10.44
C ASP A 166 40.73 4.91 -9.47
N SER A 167 41.90 4.28 -9.55
CA SER A 167 42.34 3.24 -8.61
C SER A 167 42.60 3.76 -7.18
N TYR A 168 42.82 5.06 -6.98
CA TYR A 168 43.01 5.67 -5.66
C TYR A 168 41.71 6.27 -5.11
N ALA A 169 40.81 6.68 -6.00
CA ALA A 169 39.48 7.13 -5.66
C ALA A 169 38.57 5.93 -5.37
N ALA A 170 38.73 5.31 -4.21
CA ALA A 170 37.80 4.28 -3.74
C ALA A 170 36.37 4.81 -3.85
N THR A 171 35.59 4.26 -4.80
CA THR A 171 34.19 4.63 -4.94
C THR A 171 33.48 4.27 -3.64
N TRP A 172 32.47 5.05 -3.23
CA TRP A 172 31.73 4.78 -2.00
C TRP A 172 31.12 3.36 -2.01
N SER A 173 30.85 2.82 -3.21
CA SER A 173 30.43 1.44 -3.44
C SER A 173 31.52 0.38 -3.23
N ASP A 174 32.81 0.69 -3.42
CA ASP A 174 33.89 -0.27 -3.18
C ASP A 174 34.28 -0.36 -1.69
N LYS A 175 34.04 0.70 -0.91
CA LYS A 175 34.29 0.71 0.54
C LYS A 175 33.45 -0.34 1.30
N ASP A 176 32.36 -0.80 0.70
CA ASP A 176 31.49 -1.86 1.24
C ASP A 176 31.69 -3.23 0.56
N LYS A 177 32.57 -3.36 -0.44
CA LYS A 177 32.94 -4.66 -1.02
C LYS A 177 33.96 -5.42 -0.17
N ASP A 178 34.88 -4.70 0.47
CA ASP A 178 35.90 -5.30 1.34
C ASP A 178 35.39 -5.59 2.75
N LYS A 179 34.19 -5.07 3.09
CA LYS A 179 33.41 -5.62 4.18
C LYS A 179 32.67 -6.82 3.63
N SER A 180 33.20 -8.02 3.84
CA SER A 180 32.36 -9.23 3.93
C SER A 180 31.07 -8.84 4.66
N PRO A 181 29.87 -9.21 4.16
CA PRO A 181 28.62 -8.72 4.70
C PRO A 181 28.53 -9.14 6.16
N VAL A 182 28.91 -8.24 7.08
CA VAL A 182 28.42 -8.29 8.45
C VAL A 182 26.99 -7.80 8.34
N THR A 183 26.16 -8.72 7.88
CA THR A 183 24.72 -8.59 7.90
C THR A 183 24.31 -8.33 9.34
N ASN A 184 24.09 -7.06 9.66
CA ASN A 184 23.26 -6.65 10.78
C ASN A 184 21.77 -6.89 10.48
N GLN A 185 21.42 -7.54 9.36
CA GLN A 185 20.12 -8.18 9.25
C GLN A 185 20.15 -9.34 10.26
N LEU A 186 19.33 -9.22 11.30
CA LEU A 186 19.01 -10.38 12.11
C LEU A 186 18.52 -11.47 11.14
N PRO A 187 19.03 -12.70 11.22
CA PRO A 187 18.47 -13.80 10.45
C PRO A 187 16.99 -13.90 10.79
N SER A 188 16.14 -13.59 9.82
CA SER A 188 14.67 -13.48 9.97
C SER A 188 13.98 -14.83 10.22
N SER A 189 14.74 -15.88 10.55
CA SER A 189 14.25 -17.23 10.85
C SER A 189 14.98 -17.85 12.05
N LYS A 190 15.38 -17.06 13.05
CA LYS A 190 15.82 -17.62 14.34
C LYS A 190 14.60 -17.99 15.18
N ASP A 191 14.40 -19.29 15.38
CA ASP A 191 13.43 -19.84 16.32
C ASP A 191 13.92 -19.58 17.75
N TYR A 192 13.62 -18.40 18.30
CA TYR A 192 14.02 -17.99 19.66
C TYR A 192 13.57 -18.98 20.75
N LEU A 193 12.47 -19.72 20.51
CA LEU A 193 11.99 -20.76 21.42
C LEU A 193 12.86 -22.02 21.40
N ALA A 194 13.36 -22.41 20.22
CA ALA A 194 14.23 -23.57 20.09
C ALA A 194 15.61 -23.29 20.69
N ASP A 195 16.17 -22.09 20.45
CA ASP A 195 17.48 -21.70 20.96
C ASP A 195 17.49 -21.49 22.50
N PHE A 196 16.33 -21.21 23.13
CA PHE A 196 16.20 -21.15 24.59
C PHE A 196 16.23 -22.54 25.26
N LEU A 197 15.69 -23.57 24.60
CA LEU A 197 15.69 -24.95 25.11
C LEU A 197 17.04 -25.65 24.91
N VAL A 198 17.91 -25.12 24.05
CA VAL A 198 19.26 -25.64 23.85
C VAL A 198 20.18 -25.09 24.94
N TRP A 199 20.31 -25.83 26.03
CA TRP A 199 21.34 -25.58 27.02
C TRP A 199 22.72 -25.76 26.39
N ARG A 200 23.43 -24.66 26.15
CA ARG A 200 24.85 -24.69 25.76
C ARG A 200 25.69 -24.52 27.02
N PRO A 201 26.42 -25.56 27.48
CA PRO A 201 27.29 -25.39 28.63
C PRO A 201 28.36 -24.33 28.29
N PRO A 202 28.73 -23.44 29.22
CA PRO A 202 29.72 -22.43 28.92
C PRO A 202 31.08 -23.08 28.60
N VAL A 203 31.79 -22.52 27.63
CA VAL A 203 33.09 -23.04 27.19
C VAL A 203 34.12 -22.97 28.32
N GLY A 204 34.74 -24.10 28.66
CA GLY A 204 35.87 -24.17 29.61
C GLY A 204 35.64 -24.95 30.91
N PHE A 205 34.44 -25.47 31.18
CA PHE A 205 34.17 -26.30 32.38
C PHE A 205 34.91 -27.65 32.38
N GLU A 206 35.29 -28.18 31.23
CA GLU A 206 36.05 -29.43 31.12
C GLU A 206 37.41 -29.37 31.82
N LYS A 207 38.00 -28.16 31.94
CA LYS A 207 39.33 -27.95 32.52
C LYS A 207 39.28 -27.50 33.98
N SER A 208 38.11 -27.16 34.52
CA SER A 208 38.02 -26.70 35.91
C SER A 208 37.90 -27.90 36.87
N GLY A 209 38.98 -28.17 37.60
CA GLY A 209 38.98 -29.25 38.61
C GLY A 209 37.90 -29.07 39.68
N ALA A 210 37.53 -27.82 39.99
CA ALA A 210 36.46 -27.50 40.94
C ALA A 210 35.08 -28.00 40.48
N PHE A 211 34.78 -27.96 39.18
CA PHE A 211 33.50 -28.44 38.65
C PHE A 211 33.35 -29.95 38.82
N TRP A 212 34.38 -30.72 38.48
CA TRP A 212 34.39 -32.16 38.70
C TRP A 212 34.38 -32.54 40.19
N ALA A 213 35.04 -31.76 41.05
CA ALA A 213 34.96 -31.95 42.50
C ALA A 213 33.51 -31.73 43.01
N THR A 214 32.80 -30.73 42.49
CA THR A 214 31.39 -30.51 42.88
C THR A 214 30.46 -31.61 42.37
N ILE A 215 30.65 -32.10 41.14
CA ILE A 215 29.85 -33.21 40.58
C ILE A 215 30.07 -34.50 41.35
N THR A 216 31.32 -34.83 41.67
CA THR A 216 31.66 -36.04 42.43
C THR A 216 31.14 -35.97 43.85
N LEU A 217 31.24 -34.82 44.51
CA LEU A 217 30.64 -34.60 45.83
C LEU A 217 29.11 -34.72 45.79
N TRP A 218 28.46 -34.18 44.76
CA TRP A 218 27.01 -34.30 44.59
C TRP A 218 26.59 -35.75 44.34
N LEU A 219 27.27 -36.50 43.47
CA LEU A 219 26.99 -37.92 43.24
C LEU A 219 27.24 -38.77 44.49
N CYS A 220 28.28 -38.49 45.27
CA CYS A 220 28.50 -39.14 46.57
C CYS A 220 27.37 -38.85 47.56
N LEU A 221 26.90 -37.61 47.65
CA LEU A 221 25.78 -37.24 48.52
C LEU A 221 24.47 -37.91 48.11
N VAL A 222 24.18 -37.95 46.81
CA VAL A 222 22.98 -38.64 46.28
C VAL A 222 23.08 -40.15 46.48
N GLY A 223 24.26 -40.74 46.27
CA GLY A 223 24.50 -42.16 46.53
C GLY A 223 24.37 -42.53 48.01
N ALA A 224 24.87 -41.68 48.91
CA ALA A 224 24.71 -41.86 50.35
C ALA A 224 23.24 -41.73 50.79
N ALA A 225 22.48 -40.81 50.19
CA ALA A 225 21.05 -40.68 50.45
C ALA A 225 20.26 -41.92 50.03
N PHE A 226 20.64 -42.57 48.92
CA PHE A 226 20.02 -43.82 48.47
C PHE A 226 20.39 -45.05 49.32
N LEU A 227 21.54 -45.02 50.02
CA LEU A 227 21.96 -46.09 50.94
C LEU A 227 21.37 -45.95 52.36
N LEU A 228 20.86 -44.76 52.71
CA LEU A 228 20.22 -44.47 54.00
C LEU A 228 18.68 -44.59 53.95
N GLN A 229 18.13 -45.07 52.84
CA GLN A 229 16.71 -45.29 52.58
C GLN A 229 16.42 -46.78 52.45
#